data_AF-A0A3N5VK58-F1
#
_entry.id   AF-A0A3N5VK58-F1
#
_cell.length_a   1.000
_cell.length_b   1.000
_cell.length_c   1.000
_cell.angle_alpha   90.00
_cell.angle_beta   90.00
_cell.angle_gamma   90.00
#
_symmetry.space_group_name_H-M   'P 1'
#
loop_
_entity.id
_entity.type
_entity.pdbx_description
1 polymer ?
#
loop_
_entity_poly.entity_id
_entity_poly.type
_entity_poly.pdbx_seq_one_letter_code
_entity_poly.pdbx_strand_id
1 'polypeptide(L)'
;MSPRSHTKDFLPEKNISQALQVGPRLLVGGREMTMKRQIARRSAVGITYKNQVVLVNTENTDAYAQDLARIFWLSEEEGGLACRDAMTLDGGPSAQMYV
;
A
#
# COMPACT_ATOMS: atom_id res chain seq x y z
N MET A 1 8.87 10.72 -21.49
CA MET A 1 7.72 11.54 -21.03
C MET A 1 6.49 10.66 -21.13
N SER A 2 6.05 10.03 -20.03
CA SER A 2 4.90 9.10 -20.11
C SER A 2 3.61 9.88 -20.29
N PRO A 3 2.70 9.44 -21.18
CA PRO A 3 1.44 10.13 -21.39
C PRO A 3 0.58 9.99 -20.14
N ARG A 4 -0.04 11.08 -19.71
CA ARG A 4 -1.10 11.05 -18.71
C ARG A 4 -2.31 10.38 -19.36
N SER A 5 -2.58 9.12 -19.02
CA SER A 5 -3.83 8.46 -19.38
C SER A 5 -4.97 9.14 -18.62
N HIS A 6 -5.91 9.72 -19.36
CA HIS A 6 -7.13 10.26 -18.77
C HIS A 6 -8.03 9.08 -18.38
N THR A 7 -8.84 9.18 -17.32
CA THR A 7 -9.72 8.08 -16.87
C THR A 7 -10.64 7.53 -17.97
N LYS A 8 -10.88 8.33 -19.01
CA LYS A 8 -11.67 7.97 -20.20
C LYS A 8 -10.93 7.04 -21.18
N ASP A 9 -9.60 6.97 -21.10
CA ASP A 9 -8.76 6.12 -21.96
C ASP A 9 -8.49 4.75 -21.32
N PHE A 10 -9.09 4.48 -20.14
CA PHE A 10 -8.99 3.19 -19.48
C PHE A 10 -9.82 2.15 -20.25
N LEU A 11 -9.13 1.34 -21.04
CA LEU A 11 -9.70 0.10 -21.57
C LEU A 11 -9.48 -0.98 -20.51
N PRO A 12 -10.54 -1.56 -19.93
CA PRO A 12 -10.37 -2.64 -18.96
C PRO A 12 -9.70 -3.81 -19.69
N GLU A 13 -8.48 -4.14 -19.28
CA GLU A 13 -7.88 -5.40 -19.71
C GLU A 13 -8.79 -6.53 -19.25
N LYS A 14 -9.14 -7.44 -20.17
CA LYS A 14 -10.13 -8.51 -19.95
C LYS A 14 -9.80 -9.44 -18.77
N ASN A 15 -8.57 -9.37 -18.25
CA ASN A 15 -8.06 -10.22 -17.18
C ASN A 15 -7.97 -9.53 -15.81
N ILE A 16 -8.42 -8.27 -15.68
CA ILE A 16 -8.49 -7.58 -14.37
C ILE A 16 -9.83 -7.90 -13.72
N SER A 17 -9.83 -8.71 -12.66
CA SER A 17 -11.04 -9.04 -11.89
C SER A 17 -11.36 -7.99 -10.81
N GLN A 18 -10.35 -7.29 -10.31
CA GLN A 18 -10.45 -6.32 -9.21
C GLN A 18 -9.44 -5.18 -9.38
N ALA A 19 -9.84 -3.97 -9.02
CA ALA A 19 -8.97 -2.79 -8.99
C ALA A 19 -9.38 -1.85 -7.84
N LEU A 20 -8.40 -1.32 -7.12
CA LEU A 20 -8.60 -0.29 -6.09
C LEU A 20 -7.77 0.94 -6.45
N GLN A 21 -8.42 2.09 -6.55
CA GLN A 21 -7.73 3.37 -6.72
C GLN A 21 -7.66 4.09 -5.36
N VAL A 22 -6.50 4.01 -4.72
CA VAL A 22 -6.21 4.60 -3.40
C VAL A 22 -4.81 5.20 -3.39
N GLY A 23 -4.35 5.68 -2.24
CA GLY A 23 -3.00 6.19 -2.06
C GLY A 23 -2.89 7.11 -0.86
N PRO A 24 -1.70 7.69 -0.61
CA PRO A 24 -0.46 7.63 -1.41
C PRO A 24 0.23 6.24 -1.48
N ARG A 25 1.16 6.10 -2.43
CA ARG A 25 2.04 4.92 -2.51
C ARG A 25 3.09 4.96 -1.40
N LEU A 26 3.29 3.82 -0.74
CA LEU A 26 4.32 3.57 0.27
C LEU A 26 5.59 2.98 -0.37
N LEU A 27 5.40 2.07 -1.34
CA LEU A 27 6.47 1.45 -2.11
C LEU A 27 6.16 1.44 -3.60
N VAL A 28 7.20 1.62 -4.40
CA VAL A 28 7.15 1.47 -5.85
C VAL A 28 8.37 0.71 -6.31
N GLY A 29 8.19 -0.49 -6.87
CA GLY A 29 9.28 -1.30 -7.42
C GLY A 29 10.39 -1.61 -6.42
N GLY A 30 10.05 -1.86 -5.16
CA GLY A 30 10.99 -2.22 -4.10
C GLY A 30 11.70 -1.03 -3.44
N ARG A 31 11.20 0.20 -3.63
CA ARG A 31 11.75 1.42 -3.02
C ARG A 31 10.74 2.13 -2.14
N GLU A 32 11.16 2.47 -0.92
CA GLU A 32 10.44 3.35 0.01
C GLU A 32 10.17 4.73 -0.60
N MET A 33 8.91 5.16 -0.50
CA MET A 33 8.51 6.53 -0.74
C MET A 33 8.69 7.36 0.54
N THR A 34 9.07 8.61 0.39
CA THR A 34 9.14 9.55 1.53
C THR A 34 7.74 10.00 1.90
N MET A 35 7.35 9.74 3.14
CA MET A 35 6.02 10.06 3.65
C MET A 35 6.02 11.34 4.46
N LYS A 36 4.90 12.07 4.43
CA LYS A 36 4.68 13.18 5.36
C LYS A 36 4.71 12.63 6.79
N ARG A 37 5.30 13.39 7.70
CA ARG A 37 5.33 13.05 9.13
C ARG A 37 3.95 13.26 9.72
N GLN A 38 3.13 12.22 9.65
CA GLN A 38 1.77 12.18 10.19
C GLN A 38 1.57 10.84 10.90
N ILE A 39 1.01 10.90 12.09
CA ILE A 39 0.60 9.74 12.88
C ILE A 39 -0.93 9.60 12.80
N ALA A 40 -1.41 8.38 12.57
CA ALA A 40 -2.83 8.03 12.55
C ALA A 40 -2.96 6.50 12.52
N ARG A 41 -4.14 5.96 12.81
CA ARG A 41 -4.50 4.60 12.40
C ARG A 41 -4.38 4.44 10.89
N ARG A 42 -3.82 3.32 10.44
CA ARG A 42 -3.50 3.05 9.04
C ARG A 42 -4.15 1.77 8.57
N SER A 43 -4.65 1.81 7.36
CA SER A 43 -4.89 0.62 6.55
C SER A 43 -4.05 0.74 5.28
N ALA A 44 -3.52 -0.38 4.80
CA ALA A 44 -2.66 -0.42 3.64
C ALA A 44 -2.76 -1.75 2.92
N VAL A 45 -2.36 -1.75 1.66
CA VAL A 45 -2.26 -2.94 0.82
C VAL A 45 -0.90 -2.99 0.15
N GLY A 46 -0.35 -4.18 0.01
CA GLY A 46 0.91 -4.42 -0.69
C GLY A 46 0.91 -5.70 -1.49
N ILE A 47 1.89 -5.80 -2.37
CA ILE A 47 2.14 -6.97 -3.21
C ILE A 47 3.57 -7.42 -2.94
N THR A 48 3.73 -8.67 -2.48
CA THR A 48 5.05 -9.26 -2.24
C THR A 48 5.78 -9.57 -3.52
N TYR A 49 7.10 -9.82 -3.45
CA TYR A 49 7.86 -10.35 -4.57
C TYR A 49 7.35 -11.73 -5.06
N LYS A 50 6.59 -12.45 -4.21
CA LYS A 50 5.92 -13.72 -4.54
C LYS A 50 4.50 -13.51 -5.09
N ASN A 51 4.13 -12.27 -5.45
CA ASN A 51 2.82 -11.87 -5.94
C ASN A 51 1.66 -12.19 -4.98
N GLN A 52 1.91 -12.21 -3.67
CA GLN A 52 0.85 -12.31 -2.67
C GLN A 52 0.33 -10.92 -2.32
N VAL A 53 -0.99 -10.80 -2.16
CA VAL A 53 -1.62 -9.58 -1.65
C VAL A 53 -1.56 -9.60 -0.12
N VAL A 54 -1.04 -8.53 0.46
CA VAL A 54 -0.96 -8.33 1.91
C VAL A 54 -1.84 -7.15 2.27
N LEU A 55 -2.80 -7.37 3.16
CA LEU A 55 -3.62 -6.32 3.76
C LEU A 55 -3.12 -6.07 5.19
N VAL A 56 -2.89 -4.81 5.53
CA VAL A 56 -2.43 -4.39 6.86
C VAL A 56 -3.42 -3.40 7.44
N ASN A 57 -3.74 -3.58 8.71
CA ASN A 57 -4.46 -2.61 9.51
C ASN A 57 -3.74 -2.42 10.85
N THR A 58 -3.59 -1.18 11.32
CA THR A 58 -3.14 -0.92 12.68
C THR A 58 -4.33 -1.02 13.62
N GLU A 59 -4.27 -1.95 14.57
CA GLU A 59 -5.32 -2.13 15.58
C GLU A 59 -4.93 -1.40 16.87
N ASN A 60 -5.83 -0.55 17.39
CA ASN A 60 -5.69 0.15 18.68
C ASN A 60 -4.39 0.97 18.85
N THR A 61 -3.71 1.31 17.77
CA THR A 61 -2.49 2.12 17.78
C THR A 61 -2.45 3.03 16.56
N ASP A 62 -1.77 4.16 16.70
CA ASP A 62 -1.45 5.04 15.59
C ASP A 62 -0.02 4.76 15.09
N ALA A 63 0.20 4.89 13.79
CA ALA A 63 1.50 4.68 13.17
C ALA A 63 1.86 5.80 12.20
N TYR A 64 3.16 6.09 12.08
CA TYR A 64 3.65 6.93 11.00
C TYR A 64 3.55 6.17 9.68
N ALA A 65 3.15 6.87 8.62
CA ALA A 65 3.12 6.27 7.29
C ALA A 65 4.52 5.84 6.82
N GLN A 66 5.58 6.50 7.29
CA GLN A 66 6.95 6.11 6.99
C GLN A 66 7.31 4.75 7.60
N ASP A 67 6.85 4.47 8.82
CA ASP A 67 7.11 3.17 9.47
C ASP A 67 6.40 2.04 8.72
N LEU A 68 5.20 2.30 8.19
CA LEU A 68 4.54 1.35 7.30
C LEU A 68 5.35 1.11 6.03
N ALA A 69 5.83 2.17 5.34
CA ALA A 69 6.66 2.00 4.15
C ALA A 69 7.89 1.11 4.44
N ARG A 70 8.54 1.33 5.58
CA ARG A 70 9.68 0.54 6.05
C ARG A 70 9.30 -0.93 6.31
N ILE A 71 8.24 -1.19 7.07
CA ILE A 71 7.78 -2.56 7.39
C ILE A 71 7.38 -3.31 6.12
N PHE A 72 6.67 -2.64 5.19
CA PHE A 72 6.34 -3.25 3.91
C PHE A 72 7.60 -3.61 3.11
N TRP A 73 8.65 -2.79 3.17
CA TRP A 73 9.86 -2.99 2.36
C TRP A 73 10.79 -4.06 2.92
N LEU A 74 11.00 -4.06 4.24
CA LEU A 74 11.89 -4.98 4.94
C LEU A 74 11.61 -6.43 4.57
N SER A 75 12.68 -7.24 4.52
CA SER A 75 12.53 -8.68 4.33
C SER A 75 11.81 -9.33 5.52
N GLU A 76 11.28 -10.53 5.33
CA GLU A 76 10.67 -11.31 6.43
C GLU A 76 11.69 -11.58 7.55
N GLU A 77 12.97 -11.81 7.22
CA GLU A 77 14.06 -12.02 8.19
C GLU A 77 14.35 -10.77 9.04
N GLU A 78 14.15 -9.58 8.47
CA GLU A 78 14.27 -8.29 9.17
C GLU A 78 12.97 -7.88 9.87
N GLY A 79 11.94 -8.74 9.88
CA GLY A 79 10.63 -8.49 10.50
C GLY A 79 9.67 -7.67 9.64
N GLY A 80 9.91 -7.60 8.33
CA GLY A 80 9.04 -6.94 7.36
C GLY A 80 8.15 -7.88 6.55
N LEU A 81 7.56 -7.33 5.48
CA LEU A 81 6.56 -8.02 4.65
C LEU A 81 7.04 -8.31 3.22
N ALA A 82 8.30 -8.02 2.90
CA ALA A 82 8.93 -8.26 1.59
C ALA A 82 8.06 -7.81 0.40
N CYS A 83 7.44 -6.63 0.52
CA CYS A 83 6.62 -6.03 -0.51
C CYS A 83 7.46 -5.34 -1.58
N ARG A 84 7.09 -5.57 -2.84
CA ARG A 84 7.61 -4.84 -4.00
C ARG A 84 6.86 -3.52 -4.17
N ASP A 85 5.54 -3.56 -4.07
CA ASP A 85 4.67 -2.40 -4.24
C ASP A 85 3.71 -2.32 -3.04
N ALA A 86 3.40 -1.11 -2.59
CA ALA A 86 2.49 -0.89 -1.47
C ALA A 86 1.88 0.50 -1.53
N MET A 87 0.67 0.64 -1.00
CA MET A 87 -0.03 1.91 -0.89
C MET A 87 -0.99 1.93 0.30
N THR A 88 -1.28 3.13 0.80
CA THR A 88 -2.27 3.31 1.86
C THR A 88 -3.69 3.19 1.32
N LEU A 89 -4.56 2.63 2.15
CA LEU A 89 -6.02 2.71 2.02
C LEU A 89 -6.53 3.89 2.86
N ASP A 90 -7.86 4.03 2.99
CA ASP A 90 -8.42 4.98 3.93
C ASP A 90 -8.03 4.61 5.37
N GLY A 91 -7.78 5.62 6.21
CA GLY A 91 -7.20 5.46 7.54
C GLY A 91 -8.05 6.09 8.64
N GLY A 92 -7.43 6.35 9.79
CA GLY A 92 -8.10 6.97 10.94
C GLY A 92 -9.23 6.10 11.49
N PRO A 93 -10.42 6.65 11.79
CA PRO A 93 -11.56 5.87 12.28
C PRO A 93 -12.03 4.77 11.29
N SER A 94 -11.79 4.95 9.99
CA SER A 94 -12.12 3.97 8.95
C SER A 94 -11.20 2.75 8.96
N ALA A 95 -10.07 2.81 9.69
CA ALA A 95 -9.08 1.75 9.69
C ALA A 95 -9.56 0.52 10.48
N GLN A 96 -10.24 -0.39 9.79
CA GLN A 96 -10.92 -1.56 10.36
C GLN A 96 -10.74 -2.76 9.44
N MET A 97 -10.65 -3.97 10.02
CA MET A 97 -10.50 -5.22 9.27
C MET A 97 -11.24 -6.34 10.02
N TYR A 98 -11.97 -7.17 9.27
CA TYR A 98 -12.72 -8.31 9.75
C TYR A 98 -12.49 -9.49 8.80
N VAL A 99 -12.40 -10.71 9.34
CA VAL A 99 -12.20 -11.96 8.58
C VAL A 99 -13.24 -12.98 9.03
#